data_AF-A0A0S8DV92-F1
#
_entry.id   AF-A0A0S8DV92-F1
#
_cell.length_a   1.000
_cell.length_b   1.000
_cell.length_c   1.000
_cell.angle_alpha   90.00
_cell.angle_beta   90.00
_cell.angle_gamma   90.00
#
_symmetry.space_group_name_H-M   'P 1'
#
loop_
_entity.id
_entity.type
_entity.pdbx_description
1 polymer ?
#
loop_
_entity_poly.entity_id
_entity_poly.type
_entity_poly.pdbx_seq_one_letter_code
_entity_poly.pdbx_strand_id
1 'polypeptide(L)' 'EEIDAIKAAIESTGAIDYTARSARSEADQAVAALACIPDSRYKEALHALTEFAVNRAY' A
#
# COMPACT_ATOMS: atom_id res chain seq x y z
N GLU A 1 10.57 17.63 23.73
CA GLU A 1 9.16 17.80 24.15
C GLU A 1 8.21 17.95 22.97
N GLU A 2 8.45 18.84 21.99
CA GLU A 2 7.49 19.02 20.86
C GLU A 2 7.35 17.79 19.94
N ILE A 3 8.42 17.03 19.71
CA ILE A 3 8.38 15.85 18.81
C ILE A 3 7.41 14.76 19.31
N ASP A 4 7.32 14.54 20.62
CA ASP A 4 6.45 13.50 21.19
C ASP A 4 4.98 13.92 21.11
N ALA A 5 4.68 15.20 21.31
CA ALA A 5 3.34 15.75 21.11
C ALA A 5 2.91 15.69 19.64
N ILE A 6 3.82 15.93 18.70
CA ILE A 6 3.56 15.80 17.25
C ILE A 6 3.25 14.34 16.89
N LYS A 7 4.03 13.37 17.40
CA LYS A 7 3.77 11.94 17.18
C LYS A 7 2.41 11.52 17.74
N ALA A 8 2.11 11.90 18.98
CA ALA A 8 0.82 11.60 19.62
C ALA A 8 -0.36 12.20 18.84
N ALA A 9 -0.22 13.42 18.30
CA ALA A 9 -1.22 14.01 17.44
C ALA A 9 -1.43 13.19 16.15
N ILE A 10 -0.34 12.80 15.46
CA ILE A 10 -0.41 11.98 14.25
C ILE A 10 -1.07 10.62 14.56
N GLU A 11 -0.66 9.94 15.63
CA GLU A 11 -1.24 8.66 16.06
C GLU A 11 -2.72 8.81 16.41
N SER A 12 -3.12 9.88 17.12
CA SER A 12 -4.52 10.13 17.51
C SER A 12 -5.46 10.33 16.32
N THR A 13 -4.93 10.78 15.17
CA THR A 13 -5.72 10.94 13.94
C THR A 13 -5.88 9.64 13.16
N GLY A 14 -5.12 8.59 13.51
CA GLY A 14 -5.10 7.33 12.75
C GLY A 14 -4.58 7.48 11.32
N ALA A 15 -3.83 8.55 11.02
CA ALA A 15 -3.38 8.88 9.68
C ALA A 15 -2.47 7.78 9.06
N ILE A 16 -1.69 7.09 9.89
CA ILE A 16 -0.80 6.00 9.45
C ILE A 16 -1.65 4.80 8.99
N ASP A 17 -2.60 4.35 9.80
CA ASP A 17 -3.49 3.24 9.45
C ASP A 17 -4.39 3.58 8.26
N TYR A 18 -4.83 4.83 8.16
CA TYR A 18 -5.59 5.31 7.01
C TYR A 18 -4.78 5.21 5.73
N THR A 19 -3.56 5.77 5.71
CA THR A 19 -2.72 5.75 4.50
C THR A 19 -2.27 4.34 4.12
N ALA A 20 -2.01 3.46 5.09
CA ALA A 20 -1.73 2.06 4.86
C ALA A 20 -2.92 1.32 4.19
N ARG A 21 -4.14 1.54 4.67
CA ARG A 21 -5.35 0.97 4.05
C ARG A 21 -5.60 1.51 2.65
N SER A 22 -5.42 2.82 2.44
CA SER A 22 -5.52 3.41 1.11
C SER A 22 -4.51 2.79 0.16
N ALA A 23 -3.24 2.65 0.56
CA ALA A 23 -2.22 1.99 -0.26
C ALA A 23 -2.62 0.55 -0.63
N ARG A 24 -3.15 -0.22 0.33
CA ARG A 24 -3.64 -1.59 0.07
C ARG A 24 -4.80 -1.60 -0.95
N SER A 25 -5.77 -0.70 -0.79
CA SER A 25 -6.90 -0.58 -1.72
C SER A 25 -6.44 -0.26 -3.14
N GLU A 26 -5.47 0.63 -3.31
CA GLU A 26 -4.91 0.96 -4.63
C GLU A 26 -4.16 -0.24 -5.25
N ALA A 27 -3.44 -1.02 -4.44
CA ALA A 27 -2.81 -2.26 -4.90
C ALA A 27 -3.83 -3.29 -5.40
N ASP A 28 -4.94 -3.47 -4.67
CA ASP A 28 -6.01 -4.38 -5.07
C ASP A 28 -6.64 -3.94 -6.41
N GLN A 29 -6.83 -2.63 -6.61
CA GLN A 29 -7.30 -2.07 -7.89
C GLN A 29 -6.29 -2.29 -9.02
N ALA A 30 -5.00 -2.08 -8.77
CA ALA A 30 -3.95 -2.32 -9.76
C ALA A 30 -3.91 -3.79 -10.18
N VAL A 31 -4.04 -4.73 -9.22
CA VAL A 31 -4.16 -6.16 -9.49
C VAL A 31 -5.42 -6.46 -10.32
N ALA A 32 -6.58 -5.91 -9.95
CA ALA A 32 -7.81 -6.10 -10.70
C ALA A 32 -7.71 -5.59 -12.15
N ALA A 33 -7.00 -4.49 -12.38
CA ALA A 33 -6.76 -3.94 -13.72
C ALA A 33 -5.93 -4.89 -14.61
N LEU A 34 -5.11 -5.78 -14.04
CA LEU A 34 -4.34 -6.78 -14.79
C LEU A 34 -5.19 -7.97 -15.25
N ALA A 35 -6.46 -8.09 -14.82
CA ALA A 35 -7.31 -9.22 -15.15
C ALA A 35 -7.56 -9.41 -16.66
N CYS A 36 -7.50 -8.33 -17.45
CA CYS A 36 -7.68 -8.37 -18.91
C CYS A 36 -6.42 -8.86 -19.67
N ILE A 37 -5.27 -8.98 -18.99
CA ILE A 37 -4.01 -9.39 -19.61
C ILE A 37 -3.90 -10.92 -19.54
N PRO A 38 -3.53 -11.60 -20.64
CA PRO A 38 -3.24 -13.03 -20.62
C PRO A 38 -2.13 -13.40 -19.63
N ASP A 39 -2.21 -14.61 -19.10
CA ASP A 39 -1.20 -15.09 -18.15
C ASP A 39 0.18 -15.17 -18.80
N SER A 40 1.15 -14.54 -18.15
CA SER A 40 2.51 -14.43 -18.62
C SER A 40 3.43 -14.06 -17.46
N ARG A 41 4.73 -14.34 -17.61
CA ARG A 41 5.76 -13.91 -16.65
C ARG A 41 5.73 -12.41 -16.33
N TYR A 42 5.25 -11.59 -17.28
CA TYR A 42 5.17 -10.14 -17.12
C TYR A 42 3.99 -9.74 -16.24
N LYS A 43 2.84 -10.40 -16.39
CA LYS A 43 1.68 -10.23 -15.51
C LYS A 43 2.02 -10.64 -14.08
N GLU A 44 2.70 -11.77 -13.91
CA GLU A 44 3.19 -12.22 -12.60
C GLU A 44 4.18 -11.22 -11.98
N ALA A 45 5.11 -10.67 -12.77
CA ALA A 45 6.04 -9.66 -12.29
C ALA A 45 5.33 -8.36 -11.86
N LEU A 46 4.29 -7.93 -12.58
CA LEU A 46 3.47 -6.77 -12.20
C LEU A 46 2.71 -7.02 -10.90
N HIS A 47 2.15 -8.22 -10.71
CA HIS A 47 1.54 -8.60 -9.43
C HIS A 47 2.54 -8.55 -8.28
N ALA A 48 3.73 -9.14 -8.45
CA ALA A 48 4.77 -9.16 -7.43
C ALA A 48 5.25 -7.74 -7.09
N LEU A 49 5.36 -6.86 -8.08
CA LEU A 49 5.71 -5.45 -7.89
C LEU A 49 4.66 -4.71 -7.05
N THR A 50 3.38 -4.94 -7.34
CA THR A 50 2.28 -4.33 -6.58
C THR A 50 2.28 -4.76 -5.12
N GLU A 51 2.41 -6.05 -4.84
CA GLU A 51 2.50 -6.56 -3.46
C GLU A 51 3.74 -6.05 -2.72
N PHE A 52 4.89 -5.99 -3.40
CA PHE A 52 6.12 -5.44 -2.84
C PHE A 52 5.98 -3.94 -2.48
N ALA A 53 5.26 -3.18 -3.28
CA ALA A 53 5.08 -1.74 -3.06
C ALA A 53 4.29 -1.42 -1.79
N VAL A 54 3.31 -2.27 -1.41
CA VAL A 54 2.40 -2.01 -0.29
C VAL A 54 2.78 -2.74 1.01
N ASN A 55 3.48 -3.86 0.94
CA ASN A 55 3.94 -4.60 2.12
C ASN A 55 5.33 -4.17 2.61
N ARG A 56 5.71 -2.90 2.41
CA ARG A 56 7.00 -2.39 2.89
C ARG A 56 7.01 -2.34 4.42
N ALA A 57 7.69 -3.29 5.04
CA ALA A 57 8.08 -3.22 6.44
C ALA A 57 9.47 -2.58 6.53
N TYR A 58 9.56 -1.39 7.14
CA TYR A 58 10.81 -0.74 7.55
C TYR A 58 10.91 -0.70 9.06
#